data_AF-A0A8T5FEW7-F1
#
_entry.id   AF-A0A8T5FEW7-F1
#
_cell.length_a   1.000
_cell.length_b   1.000
_cell.length_c   1.000
_cell.angle_alpha   90.00
_cell.angle_beta   90.00
_cell.angle_gamma   90.00
#
_symmetry.space_group_name_H-M   'P 1'
#
loop_
_entity.id
_entity.type
_entity.pdbx_description
1 polymer ?
#
loop_
_entity_poly.entity_id
_entity_poly.type
_entity_poly.pdbx_seq_one_letter_code
_entity_poly.pdbx_strand_id
1 'polypeptide(L)'
;MKGLCKTSCGCEIEFEPHEFSDGFVYYLPRNLDGKVHNCIFSEEPDFFNLDVDEDDEVLKEFCQKHKDRLKISPAELVAIMASEPRDFVDEPMDLDFMDAIRRGNVLNLKEYVERELSIATMPYLKHRSDLRWQLREEQEIFETKATQEQIIGYTWIELPTDSGYQLEFLGYLYEMMIRLEDAKKCFELQYECTGEPELKERVEELNKKIQERKDAQVVEENIPVDLTSEDMRTKIELTELNIRKYVVELFSNNFTELFKKNPTLKEQCQKRRKKDEDTMLNFNENSPIDTVSLGSLAHILKISRGIKRSKFRDTCKICKRSWERNEDIFSENIPKKISCVDKTCFAKQGGFVKNTPIDFVHRIDNISKTRNILSHPRDYDQEMFKIILRETYETCNIINYWMEEFFKNKQSI
;
A
#
# COMPACT_ATOMS: atom_id res chain seq x y z
N MET A 1 15.39 30.76 3.35
CA MET A 1 16.76 31.32 3.13
C MET A 1 16.83 31.89 1.73
N LYS A 2 17.27 33.14 1.53
CA LYS A 2 17.40 33.70 0.17
C LYS A 2 18.78 33.42 -0.42
N GLY A 3 18.84 33.14 -1.71
CA GLY A 3 20.08 32.89 -2.43
C GLY A 3 19.84 32.73 -3.92
N LEU A 4 20.91 32.52 -4.67
CA LEU A 4 20.79 32.13 -6.07
C LEU A 4 20.34 30.67 -6.18
N CYS A 5 19.63 30.36 -7.27
CA CYS A 5 19.28 28.99 -7.59
C CYS A 5 20.54 28.12 -7.64
N LYS A 6 20.50 26.95 -6.97
CA LYS A 6 21.65 26.03 -6.85
C LYS A 6 22.10 25.41 -8.17
N THR A 7 21.29 25.51 -9.23
CA THR A 7 21.66 25.11 -10.59
C THR A 7 22.13 26.28 -11.44
N SER A 8 22.50 27.38 -10.79
CA SER A 8 23.20 28.48 -11.45
C SER A 8 22.39 29.16 -12.56
N CYS A 9 21.05 29.03 -12.61
CA CYS A 9 20.19 29.71 -13.59
C CYS A 9 20.14 31.24 -13.42
N GLY A 10 20.77 31.77 -12.36
CA GLY A 10 20.86 33.19 -12.03
C GLY A 10 19.64 33.77 -11.32
N CYS A 11 18.57 32.99 -11.15
CA CYS A 11 17.38 33.46 -10.43
C CYS A 11 17.66 33.55 -8.92
N GLU A 12 17.28 34.68 -8.32
CA GLU A 12 17.19 34.81 -6.88
C GLU A 12 15.93 34.09 -6.39
N ILE A 13 16.11 33.16 -5.45
CA ILE A 13 15.06 32.30 -4.92
C ILE A 13 15.10 32.26 -3.39
N GLU A 14 13.96 31.90 -2.83
CA GLU A 14 13.81 31.59 -1.41
C GLU A 14 13.68 30.08 -1.22
N PHE A 15 14.59 29.52 -0.42
CA PHE A 15 14.56 28.14 0.03
C PHE A 15 13.68 28.03 1.28
N GLU A 16 12.49 27.46 1.12
CA GLU A 16 11.55 27.17 2.21
C GLU A 16 11.89 25.83 2.87
N PRO A 17 12.15 25.80 4.20
CA PRO A 17 12.50 24.56 4.89
C PRO A 17 11.27 23.70 5.20
N HIS A 18 11.39 22.40 4.94
CA HIS A 18 10.43 21.37 5.28
C HIS A 18 11.13 20.25 6.06
N GLU A 19 10.94 20.25 7.39
CA GLU A 19 11.57 19.29 8.32
C GLU A 19 10.77 17.97 8.43
N PHE A 20 11.44 16.83 8.34
CA PHE A 20 10.90 15.48 8.48
C PHE A 20 11.15 14.91 9.88
N SER A 21 10.46 13.83 10.25
CA SER A 21 10.49 13.31 11.63
C SER A 21 11.85 12.72 12.07
N ASP A 22 12.76 12.43 11.15
CA ASP A 22 14.16 12.06 11.41
C ASP A 22 15.12 13.25 11.50
N GLY A 23 14.65 14.48 11.31
CA GLY A 23 15.49 15.68 11.30
C GLY A 23 16.10 16.01 9.93
N PHE A 24 15.78 15.27 8.86
CA PHE A 24 16.11 15.71 7.51
C PHE A 24 15.32 16.99 7.17
N VAL A 25 15.95 17.94 6.50
CA VAL A 25 15.30 19.19 6.07
C VAL A 25 15.43 19.34 4.56
N TYR A 26 14.29 19.23 3.88
CA TYR A 26 14.21 19.55 2.46
C TYR A 26 13.96 21.05 2.27
N TYR A 27 14.65 21.67 1.32
CA TYR A 27 14.53 23.10 1.05
C TYR A 27 13.85 23.36 -0.30
N LEU A 28 12.53 23.54 -0.30
CA LEU A 28 11.76 23.79 -1.52
C LEU A 28 12.14 25.16 -2.12
N PRO A 29 12.64 25.23 -3.36
CA PRO A 29 12.99 26.50 -3.98
C PRO A 29 11.71 27.23 -4.44
N ARG A 30 11.56 28.49 -4.05
CA ARG A 30 10.49 29.39 -4.49
C ARG A 30 11.04 30.65 -5.14
N ASN A 31 10.36 31.13 -6.17
CA ASN A 31 10.59 32.47 -6.68
C ASN A 31 10.20 33.52 -5.62
N LEU A 32 10.66 34.75 -5.79
CA LEU A 32 10.32 35.87 -4.90
C LEU A 32 8.80 36.20 -4.87
N ASP A 33 8.03 35.69 -5.81
CA ASP A 33 6.55 35.80 -5.84
C ASP A 33 5.85 34.68 -5.04
N GLY A 34 6.61 33.79 -4.39
CA GLY A 34 6.10 32.69 -3.57
C GLY A 34 5.69 31.44 -4.34
N LYS A 35 5.79 31.44 -5.69
CA LYS A 35 5.54 30.23 -6.48
C LYS A 35 6.76 29.31 -6.46
N VAL A 36 6.53 28.01 -6.58
CA VAL A 36 7.61 27.02 -6.74
C VAL A 36 8.50 27.43 -7.91
N HIS A 37 9.81 27.44 -7.67
CA HIS A 37 10.80 27.77 -8.68
C HIS A 37 10.93 26.60 -9.66
N ASN A 38 10.44 26.78 -10.87
CA ASN A 38 10.63 25.86 -11.98
C ASN A 38 11.88 26.25 -12.78
N CYS A 39 13.01 25.64 -12.41
CA CYS A 39 14.29 25.92 -13.04
C CYS A 39 14.29 25.41 -14.49
N ILE A 40 14.78 26.24 -15.40
CA ILE A 40 14.88 25.92 -16.85
C ILE A 40 15.72 24.66 -17.07
N PHE A 41 16.79 24.51 -16.29
CA PHE A 41 17.69 23.37 -16.35
C PHE A 41 17.05 22.05 -15.89
N SER A 42 15.91 22.10 -15.18
CA SER A 42 15.14 20.89 -14.85
C SER A 42 14.20 20.46 -15.97
N GLU A 43 13.84 21.35 -16.89
CA GLU A 43 12.97 21.03 -18.04
C GLU A 43 13.74 20.41 -19.21
N GLU A 44 15.02 20.75 -19.35
CA GLU A 44 15.89 20.32 -20.44
C GLU A 44 17.18 19.71 -19.87
N PRO A 45 17.12 18.57 -19.13
CA PRO A 45 18.29 17.96 -18.48
C PRO A 45 19.37 17.53 -19.48
N ASP A 46 18.98 17.20 -20.71
CA ASP A 46 19.90 16.84 -21.81
C ASP A 46 20.78 18.02 -22.27
N PHE A 47 20.47 19.26 -21.85
CA PHE A 47 21.24 20.45 -22.21
C PHE A 47 22.70 20.39 -21.72
N PHE A 48 22.96 19.72 -20.60
CA PHE A 48 24.33 19.62 -20.05
C PHE A 48 25.18 18.53 -20.72
N ASN A 49 24.59 17.71 -21.61
CA ASN A 49 25.33 16.72 -22.39
C ASN A 49 25.96 17.31 -23.67
N LEU A 50 25.80 18.62 -23.89
CA LEU A 50 26.34 19.33 -25.07
C LEU A 50 27.85 19.58 -24.91
N ASP A 51 28.60 19.40 -25.99
CA ASP A 51 30.01 19.77 -26.01
C ASP A 51 30.10 21.27 -26.34
N VAL A 52 30.54 22.04 -25.35
CA VAL A 52 30.58 23.52 -25.40
C VAL A 52 31.39 24.03 -26.60
N ASP A 53 32.37 23.25 -27.09
CA ASP A 53 33.21 23.61 -28.23
C ASP A 53 32.60 23.21 -29.60
N GLU A 54 31.68 22.22 -29.64
CA GLU A 54 31.03 21.75 -30.89
C GLU A 54 29.60 22.32 -31.08
N ASP A 55 28.94 22.76 -30.00
CA ASP A 55 27.51 23.09 -29.96
C ASP A 55 27.17 24.59 -29.74
N ASP A 56 28.06 25.52 -30.10
CA ASP A 56 27.89 26.99 -29.88
C ASP A 56 26.55 27.55 -30.43
N GLU A 57 26.05 27.04 -31.55
CA GLU A 57 24.76 27.46 -32.10
C GLU A 57 23.57 26.94 -31.28
N VAL A 58 23.66 25.74 -30.70
CA VAL A 58 22.64 25.16 -29.81
C VAL A 58 22.58 25.95 -28.51
N LEU A 59 23.73 26.34 -27.98
CA LEU A 59 23.83 27.17 -26.77
C LEU A 59 23.19 28.55 -26.98
N LYS A 60 23.45 29.20 -28.12
CA LYS A 60 22.81 30.47 -28.49
C LYS A 60 21.30 30.32 -28.65
N GLU A 61 20.84 29.25 -29.29
CA GLU A 61 19.42 28.95 -29.45
C GLU A 61 18.74 28.76 -28.09
N PHE A 62 19.36 28.00 -27.17
CA PHE A 62 18.86 27.81 -25.81
C PHE A 62 18.77 29.14 -25.04
N CYS A 63 19.84 29.95 -25.04
CA CYS A 63 19.84 31.26 -24.40
C CYS A 63 18.75 32.18 -24.97
N GLN A 64 18.55 32.14 -26.29
CA GLN A 64 17.55 32.96 -26.97
C GLN A 64 16.12 32.49 -26.64
N LYS A 65 15.89 31.17 -26.62
CA LYS A 65 14.61 30.54 -26.28
C LYS A 65 14.19 30.88 -24.85
N HIS A 66 15.15 30.90 -23.92
CA HIS A 66 14.89 31.06 -22.49
C HIS A 66 15.29 32.43 -21.92
N LYS A 67 15.61 33.42 -22.75
CA LYS A 67 16.12 34.75 -22.37
C LYS A 67 15.33 35.47 -21.27
N ASP A 68 14.02 35.24 -21.20
CA ASP A 68 13.15 35.93 -20.23
C ASP A 68 13.20 35.29 -18.85
N ARG A 69 13.55 33.99 -18.79
CA ARG A 69 13.68 33.18 -17.56
C ARG A 69 15.13 33.09 -17.10
N LEU A 70 16.09 33.00 -18.02
CA LEU A 70 17.52 32.88 -17.73
C LEU A 70 18.07 34.25 -17.29
N LYS A 71 18.75 34.31 -16.14
CA LYS A 71 19.30 35.56 -15.58
C LYS A 71 20.82 35.62 -15.62
N ILE A 72 21.42 34.77 -16.44
CA ILE A 72 22.84 34.74 -16.73
C ILE A 72 23.06 35.03 -18.22
N SER A 73 24.21 35.62 -18.53
CA SER A 73 24.67 35.83 -19.90
C SER A 73 25.16 34.52 -20.53
N PRO A 74 25.21 34.43 -21.88
CA PRO A 74 25.78 33.27 -22.55
C PRO A 74 27.23 32.97 -22.12
N ALA A 75 28.04 34.01 -21.87
CA ALA A 75 29.42 33.82 -21.40
C ALA A 75 29.49 33.25 -19.98
N GLU A 76 28.57 33.65 -19.09
CA GLU A 76 28.46 33.06 -17.75
C GLU A 76 27.97 31.61 -17.82
N LEU A 77 27.05 31.29 -18.74
CA LEU A 77 26.60 29.92 -18.97
C LEU A 77 27.74 29.02 -19.46
N VAL A 78 28.54 29.47 -20.43
CA VAL A 78 29.76 28.78 -20.87
C VAL A 78 30.70 28.54 -19.70
N ALA A 79 30.92 29.54 -18.84
CA ALA A 79 31.78 29.42 -17.68
C ALA A 79 31.23 28.40 -16.66
N ILE A 80 29.92 28.34 -16.44
CA ILE A 80 29.26 27.35 -15.59
C ILE A 80 29.47 25.94 -16.17
N MET A 81 29.17 25.75 -17.46
CA MET A 81 29.36 24.47 -18.16
C MET A 81 30.83 24.00 -18.16
N ALA A 82 31.79 24.93 -18.14
CA ALA A 82 33.22 24.64 -18.11
C ALA A 82 33.82 24.49 -16.70
N SER A 83 33.13 24.94 -15.64
CA SER A 83 33.69 25.01 -14.27
C SER A 83 33.07 24.04 -13.27
N GLU A 84 31.89 23.49 -13.55
CA GLU A 84 31.33 22.44 -12.69
C GLU A 84 32.01 21.10 -13.00
N PRO A 85 32.44 20.32 -11.99
CA PRO A 85 32.67 18.90 -12.23
C PRO A 85 31.34 18.34 -12.74
N ARG A 86 31.39 17.69 -13.91
CA ARG A 86 30.20 17.18 -14.59
C ARG A 86 29.44 16.15 -13.76
N ASP A 87 29.90 15.81 -12.55
CA ASP A 87 29.27 14.97 -11.52
C ASP A 87 27.77 15.26 -11.28
N PHE A 88 27.30 16.48 -11.57
CA PHE A 88 25.88 16.85 -11.53
C PHE A 88 25.01 16.19 -12.62
N VAL A 89 25.62 15.60 -13.66
CA VAL A 89 24.94 15.02 -14.83
C VAL A 89 25.62 13.75 -15.39
N ASP A 90 26.93 13.53 -15.15
CA ASP A 90 27.78 12.62 -15.95
C ASP A 90 27.99 11.17 -15.44
N GLU A 91 27.35 10.72 -14.36
CA GLU A 91 27.37 9.28 -14.03
C GLU A 91 26.09 8.58 -14.51
N PRO A 92 26.10 7.89 -15.67
CA PRO A 92 24.92 7.25 -16.26
C PRO A 92 24.50 5.95 -15.55
N MET A 93 25.01 5.69 -14.34
CA MET A 93 24.63 4.56 -13.51
C MET A 93 25.09 4.84 -12.09
N ASP A 94 24.18 5.24 -11.20
CA ASP A 94 24.51 5.26 -9.79
C ASP A 94 24.50 3.81 -9.25
N LEU A 95 25.63 3.13 -9.49
CA LEU A 95 25.86 1.74 -9.08
C LEU A 95 25.66 1.58 -7.57
N ASP A 96 25.90 2.64 -6.79
CA ASP A 96 25.71 2.66 -5.34
C ASP A 96 24.22 2.59 -4.95
N PHE A 97 23.34 3.37 -5.59
CA PHE A 97 21.89 3.30 -5.41
C PHE A 97 21.35 1.93 -5.85
N MET A 98 21.78 1.43 -7.01
CA MET A 98 21.33 0.11 -7.49
C MET A 98 21.82 -1.04 -6.60
N ASP A 99 23.05 -0.96 -6.09
CA ASP A 99 23.56 -1.93 -5.12
C ASP A 99 22.83 -1.84 -3.78
N ALA A 100 22.41 -0.64 -3.35
CA ALA A 100 21.60 -0.45 -2.17
C ALA A 100 20.16 -1.01 -2.32
N ILE A 101 19.54 -0.86 -3.51
CA ILE A 101 18.27 -1.53 -3.87
C ILE A 101 18.44 -3.04 -3.78
N ARG A 102 19.46 -3.59 -4.42
CA ARG A 102 19.75 -5.03 -4.43
C ARG A 102 19.95 -5.58 -3.02
N ARG A 103 20.64 -4.84 -2.15
CA ARG A 103 20.87 -5.23 -0.75
C ARG A 103 19.64 -5.07 0.13
N GLY A 104 18.56 -4.44 -0.37
CA GLY A 104 17.36 -4.14 0.40
C GLY A 104 17.62 -3.17 1.56
N ASN A 105 18.69 -2.36 1.47
CA ASN A 105 19.05 -1.43 2.54
C ASN A 105 18.37 -0.08 2.31
N VAL A 106 17.11 -0.01 2.74
CA VAL A 106 16.24 1.17 2.58
C VAL A 106 16.82 2.42 3.25
N LEU A 107 17.57 2.26 4.35
CA LEU A 107 18.21 3.39 5.03
C LEU A 107 19.31 4.02 4.18
N ASN A 108 20.19 3.19 3.58
CA ASN A 108 21.24 3.70 2.69
C ASN A 108 20.64 4.37 1.44
N LEU A 109 19.55 3.82 0.90
CA LEU A 109 18.83 4.44 -0.23
C LEU A 109 18.28 5.81 0.13
N LYS A 110 17.70 5.92 1.33
CA LYS A 110 17.18 7.19 1.84
C LYS A 110 18.31 8.21 1.98
N GLU A 111 19.41 7.85 2.65
CA GLU A 111 20.56 8.75 2.85
C GLU A 111 21.16 9.21 1.50
N TYR A 112 21.16 8.33 0.50
CA TYR A 112 21.55 8.67 -0.86
C TYR A 112 20.63 9.75 -1.46
N VAL A 113 19.31 9.52 -1.45
CA VAL A 113 18.34 10.48 -2.01
C VAL A 113 18.33 11.80 -1.25
N GLU A 114 18.51 11.77 0.07
CA GLU A 114 18.63 12.97 0.91
C GLU A 114 19.87 13.81 0.58
N ARG A 115 20.99 13.15 0.28
CA ARG A 115 22.22 13.81 -0.16
C ARG A 115 22.01 14.48 -1.51
N GLU A 116 21.41 13.79 -2.47
CA GLU A 116 21.07 14.36 -3.79
C GLU A 116 20.16 15.59 -3.65
N LEU A 117 19.10 15.48 -2.85
CA LEU A 117 18.19 16.59 -2.56
C LEU A 117 18.90 17.75 -1.85
N SER A 118 19.89 17.48 -0.99
CA SER A 118 20.66 18.52 -0.30
C SER A 118 21.59 19.29 -1.25
N ILE A 119 22.17 18.59 -2.22
CA ILE A 119 23.05 19.12 -3.25
C ILE A 119 22.24 19.97 -4.23
N ALA A 120 21.17 19.43 -4.79
CA ALA A 120 20.24 20.16 -5.65
C ALA A 120 18.79 19.91 -5.25
N THR A 121 18.20 20.91 -4.59
CA THR A 121 16.78 20.90 -4.29
C THR A 121 15.98 21.25 -5.53
N MET A 122 15.62 20.23 -6.32
CA MET A 122 14.91 20.42 -7.58
C MET A 122 13.65 19.55 -7.64
N PRO A 123 12.48 20.13 -7.32
CA PRO A 123 11.25 19.35 -7.29
C PRO A 123 10.82 18.83 -8.66
N TYR A 124 11.31 19.43 -9.75
CA TYR A 124 11.03 19.02 -11.13
C TYR A 124 12.08 18.06 -11.69
N LEU A 125 13.17 17.82 -10.95
CA LEU A 125 14.23 16.95 -11.43
C LEU A 125 13.79 15.51 -11.29
N LYS A 126 13.66 14.85 -12.44
CA LYS A 126 13.56 13.41 -12.52
C LYS A 126 14.91 12.83 -12.10
N HIS A 127 14.89 11.94 -11.12
CA HIS A 127 16.07 11.22 -10.67
C HIS A 127 16.69 10.52 -11.88
N ARG A 128 18.03 10.47 -11.96
CA ARG A 128 18.77 9.99 -13.14
C ARG A 128 18.53 8.51 -13.49
N SER A 129 17.80 7.78 -12.66
CA SER A 129 17.25 6.46 -12.99
C SER A 129 16.16 6.52 -14.07
N ASP A 130 15.73 7.71 -14.51
CA ASP A 130 14.75 7.97 -15.58
C ASP A 130 15.28 7.72 -17.01
N LEU A 131 16.17 6.76 -17.19
CA LEU A 131 16.29 6.11 -18.49
C LEU A 131 15.27 4.99 -18.52
N ARG A 132 14.11 5.27 -19.13
CA ARG A 132 13.21 4.29 -19.77
C ARG A 132 13.88 2.92 -19.89
N TRP A 133 13.64 2.04 -18.92
CA TRP A 133 14.08 0.64 -18.94
C TRP A 133 13.15 -0.12 -19.89
N GLN A 134 13.17 0.27 -21.17
CA GLN A 134 12.59 -0.53 -22.24
C GLN A 134 13.47 -1.76 -22.42
N LEU A 135 13.06 -2.85 -21.79
CA LEU A 135 12.97 -4.14 -22.45
C LEU A 135 11.92 -4.99 -21.71
N ARG A 136 10.69 -4.95 -22.24
CA ARG A 136 9.76 -6.07 -22.13
C ARG A 136 10.34 -7.24 -22.92
N GLU A 137 11.20 -8.04 -22.32
CA GLU A 137 11.29 -9.45 -22.68
C GLU A 137 11.34 -10.27 -21.38
N GLU A 138 10.19 -10.87 -21.06
CA GLU A 138 10.09 -11.94 -20.07
C GLU A 138 10.95 -13.13 -20.53
N GLN A 139 12.19 -13.24 -20.08
CA GLN A 139 12.90 -14.52 -19.93
C GLN A 139 14.27 -14.32 -19.25
N GLU A 140 14.67 -15.29 -18.41
CA GLU A 140 16.00 -15.47 -17.80
C GLU A 140 16.28 -14.95 -16.36
N ILE A 141 15.29 -14.57 -15.55
CA ILE A 141 15.54 -14.26 -14.11
C ILE A 141 15.78 -15.53 -13.25
N PHE A 142 15.80 -16.73 -13.84
CA PHE A 142 16.11 -17.97 -13.09
C PHE A 142 17.33 -18.74 -13.62
N GLU A 143 18.29 -18.05 -14.25
CA GLU A 143 19.61 -18.65 -14.45
C GLU A 143 20.53 -18.33 -13.26
N THR A 144 21.14 -19.37 -12.68
CA THR A 144 22.10 -19.31 -11.56
C THR A 144 23.40 -18.56 -11.87
N LYS A 145 23.46 -17.80 -12.98
CA LYS A 145 24.66 -17.12 -13.53
C LYS A 145 24.41 -15.69 -14.03
N ALA A 146 23.30 -15.04 -13.68
CA ALA A 146 23.11 -13.63 -14.04
C ALA A 146 24.23 -12.77 -13.43
N THR A 147 24.87 -11.95 -14.27
CA THR A 147 25.89 -10.98 -13.85
C THR A 147 25.26 -9.86 -13.02
N GLN A 148 26.07 -9.15 -12.22
CA GLN A 148 25.60 -8.02 -11.39
C GLN A 148 24.88 -6.96 -12.24
N GLU A 149 25.38 -6.68 -13.44
CA GLU A 149 24.78 -5.76 -14.41
C GLU A 149 23.40 -6.24 -14.90
N GLN A 150 23.25 -7.54 -15.16
CA GLN A 150 21.97 -8.12 -15.58
C GLN A 150 20.92 -8.05 -14.47
N ILE A 151 21.27 -8.41 -13.23
CA ILE A 151 20.34 -8.37 -12.08
C ILE A 151 19.89 -6.93 -11.78
N ILE A 152 20.81 -5.96 -11.90
CA ILE A 152 20.54 -4.53 -11.74
C ILE A 152 19.51 -4.06 -12.79
N GLY A 153 19.60 -4.54 -14.04
CA GLY A 153 18.64 -4.21 -15.10
C GLY A 153 17.22 -4.75 -14.90
N TYR A 154 16.98 -5.62 -13.91
CA TYR A 154 15.67 -6.25 -13.66
C TYR A 154 14.95 -5.81 -12.38
N THR A 155 15.53 -4.90 -11.59
CA THR A 155 14.91 -4.45 -10.32
C THR A 155 14.27 -3.07 -10.51
N TRP A 156 12.94 -2.99 -10.46
CA TRP A 156 12.20 -1.72 -10.61
C TRP A 156 11.54 -1.26 -9.31
N ILE A 157 11.54 0.05 -9.08
CA ILE A 157 10.72 0.71 -8.05
C ILE A 157 9.51 1.29 -8.77
N GLU A 158 8.31 0.84 -8.38
CA GLU A 158 7.05 1.36 -8.92
C GLU A 158 6.71 2.67 -8.19
N LEU A 159 6.73 3.77 -8.94
CA LEU A 159 6.49 5.12 -8.43
C LEU A 159 5.14 5.62 -8.96
N PRO A 160 4.34 6.37 -8.17
CA PRO A 160 3.00 6.80 -8.56
C PRO A 160 2.86 7.42 -9.96
N THR A 161 3.84 8.19 -10.40
CA THR A 161 3.81 8.99 -11.63
C THR A 161 4.61 8.37 -12.76
N ASP A 162 5.41 7.33 -12.47
CA ASP A 162 6.47 6.78 -13.33
C ASP A 162 7.50 7.83 -13.82
N SER A 163 7.47 9.06 -13.29
CA SER A 163 8.38 10.14 -13.68
C SER A 163 9.68 10.15 -12.89
N GLY A 164 9.80 9.36 -11.83
CA GLY A 164 11.06 9.20 -11.12
C GLY A 164 11.48 10.43 -10.32
N TYR A 165 10.56 11.26 -9.82
CA TYR A 165 10.96 12.47 -9.11
C TYR A 165 11.70 12.17 -7.81
N GLN A 166 12.68 13.00 -7.45
CA GLN A 166 13.48 12.76 -6.24
C GLN A 166 12.64 12.72 -4.94
N LEU A 167 11.64 13.59 -4.79
CA LEU A 167 10.74 13.54 -3.63
C LEU A 167 9.80 12.33 -3.68
N GLU A 168 9.46 11.83 -4.86
CA GLU A 168 8.65 10.63 -5.02
C GLU A 168 9.42 9.39 -4.56
N PHE A 169 10.70 9.29 -4.93
CA PHE A 169 11.62 8.28 -4.38
C PHE A 169 11.73 8.38 -2.87
N LEU A 170 11.96 9.58 -2.32
CA LEU A 170 12.06 9.77 -0.88
C LEU A 170 10.75 9.37 -0.17
N GLY A 171 9.60 9.73 -0.74
CA GLY A 171 8.27 9.37 -0.22
C GLY A 171 8.06 7.86 -0.20
N TYR A 172 8.44 7.16 -1.26
CA TYR A 172 8.39 5.71 -1.33
C TYR A 172 9.27 5.04 -0.26
N LEU A 173 10.50 5.53 -0.07
CA LEU A 173 11.42 5.01 0.94
C LEU A 173 10.88 5.24 2.36
N TYR A 174 10.33 6.41 2.65
CA TYR A 174 9.67 6.67 3.93
C TYR A 174 8.48 5.75 4.18
N GLU A 175 7.69 5.46 3.15
CA GLU A 175 6.57 4.53 3.26
C GLU A 175 7.06 3.11 3.57
N MET A 176 8.11 2.62 2.90
CA MET A 176 8.74 1.33 3.20
C MET A 176 9.26 1.26 4.64
N MET A 177 9.74 2.39 5.17
CA MET A 177 10.18 2.52 6.56
C MET A 177 9.02 2.73 7.56
N ILE A 178 7.77 2.67 7.09
CA ILE A 178 6.54 2.83 7.90
C ILE A 178 6.45 4.23 8.55
N ARG A 179 7.09 5.23 7.93
CA ARG A 179 7.02 6.66 8.28
C ARG A 179 5.98 7.35 7.39
N LEU A 180 4.72 6.98 7.58
CA LEU A 180 3.63 7.30 6.65
C LEU A 180 3.37 8.81 6.53
N GLU A 181 3.53 9.56 7.62
CA GLU A 181 3.38 11.01 7.66
C GLU A 181 4.46 11.73 6.85
N ASP A 182 5.71 11.28 6.97
CA ASP A 182 6.83 11.81 6.17
C ASP A 182 6.66 11.45 4.69
N ALA A 183 6.26 10.21 4.40
CA ALA A 183 5.96 9.76 3.04
C ALA A 183 4.87 10.63 2.40
N LYS A 184 3.78 10.86 3.13
CA LYS A 184 2.68 11.73 2.70
C LYS A 184 3.19 13.13 2.37
N LYS A 185 4.01 13.71 3.25
CA LYS A 185 4.57 15.04 3.07
C LYS A 185 5.40 15.15 1.78
N CYS A 186 6.20 14.13 1.46
CA CYS A 186 6.93 14.08 0.20
C CYS A 186 6.01 14.16 -1.03
N PHE A 187 4.94 13.36 -1.06
CA PHE A 187 4.00 13.37 -2.18
C PHE A 187 3.17 14.67 -2.27
N GLU A 188 2.82 15.29 -1.13
CA GLU A 188 2.17 16.62 -1.12
C GLU A 188 3.08 17.71 -1.69
N LEU A 189 4.36 17.70 -1.32
CA LEU A 189 5.35 18.63 -1.87
C LEU A 189 5.57 18.39 -3.36
N GLN A 190 5.71 17.14 -3.79
CA GLN A 190 5.86 16.80 -5.21
C GLN A 190 4.63 17.23 -6.01
N TYR A 191 3.42 17.04 -5.45
CA TYR A 191 2.17 17.47 -6.07
C TYR A 191 2.08 18.99 -6.20
N GLU A 192 2.50 19.74 -5.18
CA GLU A 192 2.54 21.21 -5.25
C GLU A 192 3.39 21.68 -6.44
N CYS A 193 4.46 20.95 -6.73
CA CYS A 193 5.38 21.31 -7.81
C CYS A 193 4.82 20.92 -9.18
N THR A 194 4.38 19.68 -9.35
CA THR A 194 4.04 19.11 -10.67
C THR A 194 2.56 19.17 -11.03
N GLY A 195 1.68 19.16 -10.03
CA GLY A 195 0.23 19.09 -10.21
C GLY A 195 -0.30 17.74 -10.67
N GLU A 196 0.53 16.68 -10.67
CA GLU A 196 0.16 15.36 -11.20
C GLU A 196 -0.91 14.64 -10.34
N PRO A 197 -2.04 14.22 -10.92
CA PRO A 197 -3.17 13.66 -10.15
C PRO A 197 -2.83 12.36 -9.41
N GLU A 198 -1.90 11.55 -9.91
CA GLU A 198 -1.47 10.28 -9.33
C GLU A 198 -0.91 10.47 -7.91
N LEU A 199 -0.23 11.58 -7.65
CA LEU A 199 0.32 11.93 -6.34
C LEU A 199 -0.80 12.23 -5.33
N LYS A 200 -1.89 12.85 -5.78
CA LYS A 200 -3.08 13.09 -4.94
C LYS A 200 -3.75 11.78 -4.55
N GLU A 201 -3.92 10.87 -5.50
CA GLU A 201 -4.47 9.53 -5.23
C GLU A 201 -3.60 8.81 -4.19
N ARG A 202 -2.27 8.89 -4.33
CA ARG A 202 -1.34 8.30 -3.37
C ARG A 202 -1.46 8.89 -1.97
N VAL A 203 -1.63 10.20 -1.85
CA VAL A 203 -1.86 10.91 -0.58
C VAL A 203 -3.15 10.45 0.09
N GLU A 204 -4.23 10.23 -0.67
CA GLU A 204 -5.48 9.68 -0.14
C GLU A 204 -5.30 8.26 0.41
N GLU A 205 -4.56 7.40 -0.30
CA GLU A 205 -4.22 6.06 0.21
C GLU A 205 -3.42 6.12 1.51
N LEU A 206 -2.42 7.00 1.59
CA LEU A 206 -1.62 7.19 2.80
C LEU A 206 -2.46 7.74 3.96
N ASN A 207 -3.37 8.68 3.71
CA ASN A 207 -4.29 9.17 4.72
C ASN A 207 -5.12 8.02 5.32
N LYS A 208 -5.60 7.10 4.48
CA LYS A 208 -6.31 5.91 4.95
C LYS A 208 -5.41 5.01 5.81
N LYS A 209 -4.17 4.73 5.38
CA LYS A 209 -3.21 3.92 6.17
C LYS A 209 -2.86 4.57 7.51
N ILE A 210 -2.67 5.89 7.53
CA ILE A 210 -2.41 6.67 8.75
C ILE A 210 -3.61 6.59 9.69
N GLN A 211 -4.83 6.76 9.17
CA GLN A 211 -6.04 6.67 9.98
C GLN A 211 -6.23 5.26 10.55
N GLU A 212 -6.08 4.23 9.72
CA GLU A 212 -6.13 2.82 10.16
C GLU A 212 -5.12 2.54 11.28
N ARG A 213 -3.91 3.10 11.20
CA ARG A 213 -2.89 2.97 12.24
C ARG A 213 -3.25 3.72 13.52
N LYS A 214 -3.79 4.94 13.42
CA LYS A 214 -4.27 5.71 14.58
C LYS A 214 -5.42 5.00 15.28
N ASP A 215 -6.36 4.47 14.51
CA ASP A 215 -7.48 3.69 15.04
C ASP A 215 -6.98 2.43 15.76
N ALA A 216 -5.96 1.75 15.21
CA ALA A 216 -5.31 0.62 15.87
C ALA A 216 -4.56 1.02 17.17
N GLN A 217 -3.85 2.15 17.17
CA GLN A 217 -3.15 2.64 18.38
C GLN A 217 -4.12 3.01 19.51
N VAL A 218 -5.22 3.69 19.19
CA VAL A 218 -6.28 3.98 20.17
C VAL A 218 -6.85 2.68 20.75
N VAL A 219 -6.94 1.64 19.93
CA VAL A 219 -7.37 0.31 20.37
C VAL A 219 -6.34 -0.37 21.29
N GLU A 220 -5.04 -0.20 21.04
CA GLU A 220 -3.94 -0.75 21.86
C GLU A 220 -3.79 -0.06 23.22
N GLU A 221 -3.97 1.27 23.30
CA GLU A 221 -3.87 2.05 24.54
C GLU A 221 -5.01 1.76 25.53
N ASN A 222 -6.15 1.29 25.03
CA ASN A 222 -7.33 0.94 25.83
C ASN A 222 -7.32 -0.51 26.36
N ILE A 223 -6.22 -1.24 26.22
CA ILE A 223 -6.12 -2.62 26.69
C ILE A 223 -5.77 -2.63 28.19
N PRO A 224 -6.57 -3.28 29.06
CA PRO A 224 -6.25 -3.40 30.48
C PRO A 224 -4.88 -4.06 30.70
N VAL A 225 -4.06 -3.47 31.58
CA VAL A 225 -2.70 -3.95 31.89
C VAL A 225 -2.73 -5.36 32.53
N ASP A 226 -3.77 -5.65 33.33
CA ASP A 226 -3.96 -6.92 34.02
C ASP A 226 -5.14 -7.71 33.44
N LEU A 227 -5.03 -8.14 32.18
CA LEU A 227 -6.03 -8.96 31.51
C LEU A 227 -6.14 -10.36 32.13
N THR A 228 -7.30 -10.70 32.69
CA THR A 228 -7.57 -12.07 33.17
C THR A 228 -8.15 -12.96 32.07
N SER A 229 -8.11 -14.27 32.28
CA SER A 229 -8.77 -15.23 31.38
C SER A 229 -10.27 -15.01 31.28
N GLU A 230 -10.91 -14.50 32.35
CA GLU A 230 -12.35 -14.25 32.37
C GLU A 230 -12.71 -12.98 31.58
N ASP A 231 -11.89 -11.94 31.67
CA ASP A 231 -12.04 -10.73 30.84
C ASP A 231 -11.96 -11.09 29.36
N MET A 232 -11.00 -11.93 29.00
CA MET A 232 -10.85 -12.41 27.63
C MET A 232 -12.05 -13.26 27.20
N ARG A 233 -12.55 -14.18 28.04
CA ARG A 233 -13.76 -14.97 27.73
C ARG A 233 -14.95 -14.06 27.44
N THR A 234 -15.22 -13.11 28.32
CA THR A 234 -16.31 -12.13 28.17
C THR A 234 -16.15 -11.33 26.87
N LYS A 235 -14.94 -10.87 26.56
CA LYS A 235 -14.65 -10.12 25.33
C LYS A 235 -14.83 -10.95 24.07
N ILE A 236 -14.40 -12.22 24.08
CA ILE A 236 -14.60 -13.16 22.97
C ILE A 236 -16.09 -13.42 22.75
N GLU A 237 -16.86 -13.68 23.81
CA GLU A 237 -18.30 -13.94 23.72
C GLU A 237 -19.07 -12.74 23.16
N LEU A 238 -18.75 -11.53 23.63
CA LEU A 238 -19.32 -10.31 23.08
C LEU A 238 -18.97 -10.12 21.60
N THR A 239 -17.71 -10.37 21.23
CA THR A 239 -17.25 -10.25 19.85
C THR A 239 -17.89 -11.32 18.95
N GLU A 240 -18.05 -12.56 19.44
CA GLU A 240 -18.76 -13.64 18.73
C GLU A 240 -20.21 -13.27 18.46
N LEU A 241 -20.91 -12.67 19.45
CA LEU A 241 -22.27 -12.18 19.27
C LEU A 241 -22.35 -11.10 18.19
N ASN A 242 -21.40 -10.17 18.17
CA ASN A 242 -21.35 -9.12 17.15
C ASN A 242 -21.02 -9.66 15.76
N ILE A 243 -20.06 -10.59 15.64
CA ILE A 243 -19.75 -11.28 14.37
C ILE A 243 -21.00 -11.99 13.85
N ARG A 244 -21.75 -12.65 14.73
CA ARG A 244 -22.99 -13.32 14.35
C ARG A 244 -24.02 -12.33 13.81
N LYS A 245 -24.25 -11.21 14.50
CA LYS A 245 -25.12 -10.13 14.00
C LYS A 245 -24.66 -9.63 12.63
N TYR A 246 -23.37 -9.41 12.45
CA TYR A 246 -22.79 -9.01 11.17
C TYR A 246 -23.05 -10.05 10.07
N VAL A 247 -22.86 -11.35 10.33
CA VAL A 247 -23.14 -12.40 9.35
C VAL A 247 -24.63 -12.47 9.02
N VAL A 248 -25.53 -12.37 10.01
CA VAL A 248 -26.97 -12.31 9.75
C VAL A 248 -27.31 -11.12 8.87
N GLU A 249 -26.75 -9.96 9.15
CA GLU A 249 -27.00 -8.73 8.40
C GLU A 249 -26.44 -8.79 6.96
N LEU A 250 -25.23 -9.30 6.80
CA LEU A 250 -24.54 -9.48 5.51
C LEU A 250 -25.36 -10.36 4.55
N PHE A 251 -26.11 -11.31 5.12
CA PHE A 251 -26.99 -12.22 4.39
C PHE A 251 -28.46 -11.79 4.41
N SER A 252 -28.80 -10.67 5.08
CA SER A 252 -30.17 -10.20 5.28
C SER A 252 -31.08 -11.31 5.82
N ASN A 253 -30.54 -12.10 6.75
CA ASN A 253 -31.12 -13.30 7.32
C ASN A 253 -31.54 -14.40 6.32
N ASN A 254 -31.05 -14.35 5.06
CA ASN A 254 -31.35 -15.34 4.03
C ASN A 254 -30.10 -16.17 3.67
N PHE A 255 -30.04 -17.38 4.21
CA PHE A 255 -28.93 -18.31 4.04
C PHE A 255 -29.17 -19.39 2.98
N THR A 256 -30.23 -19.28 2.18
CA THR A 256 -30.64 -20.32 1.22
C THR A 256 -29.52 -20.67 0.23
N GLU A 257 -28.92 -19.66 -0.39
CA GLU A 257 -27.83 -19.87 -1.35
C GLU A 257 -26.55 -20.40 -0.67
N LEU A 258 -26.27 -19.97 0.56
CA LEU A 258 -25.14 -20.50 1.34
C LEU A 258 -25.31 -22.00 1.59
N PHE A 259 -26.49 -22.42 2.04
CA PHE A 259 -26.76 -23.82 2.36
C PHE A 259 -26.87 -24.71 1.13
N LYS A 260 -27.28 -24.18 -0.03
CA LYS A 260 -27.19 -24.90 -1.32
C LYS A 260 -25.73 -25.20 -1.69
N LYS A 261 -24.83 -24.25 -1.46
CA LYS A 261 -23.39 -24.40 -1.74
C LYS A 261 -22.64 -25.26 -0.73
N ASN A 262 -23.07 -25.20 0.52
CA ASN A 262 -22.46 -25.93 1.61
C ASN A 262 -23.51 -26.76 2.37
N PRO A 263 -23.96 -27.89 1.78
CA PRO A 263 -24.91 -28.78 2.44
C PRO A 263 -24.39 -29.32 3.77
N THR A 264 -23.09 -29.58 3.87
CA THR A 264 -22.45 -30.03 5.12
C THR A 264 -22.65 -29.03 6.26
N LEU A 265 -22.51 -27.73 5.99
CA LEU A 265 -22.79 -26.68 6.98
C LEU A 265 -24.26 -26.69 7.39
N LYS A 266 -25.19 -26.84 6.44
CA LYS A 266 -26.63 -26.94 6.74
C LYS A 266 -26.91 -28.12 7.68
N GLU A 267 -26.36 -29.29 7.38
CA GLU A 267 -26.51 -30.48 8.23
C GLU A 267 -25.91 -30.28 9.62
N GLN A 268 -24.76 -29.61 9.74
CA GLN A 268 -24.15 -29.30 11.02
C GLN A 268 -25.03 -28.35 11.86
N CYS A 269 -25.60 -27.31 11.25
CA CYS A 269 -26.52 -26.40 11.94
C CYS A 269 -27.76 -27.15 12.44
N GLN A 270 -28.35 -27.99 11.58
CA GLN A 270 -29.52 -28.80 11.95
C GLN A 270 -29.23 -29.82 13.05
N LYS A 271 -28.07 -30.48 13.02
CA LYS A 271 -27.66 -31.44 14.07
C LYS A 271 -27.49 -30.76 15.43
N ARG A 272 -26.87 -29.58 15.45
CA ARG A 272 -26.71 -28.80 16.69
C ARG A 272 -28.04 -28.33 17.24
N ARG A 273 -28.88 -27.74 16.37
CA ARG A 273 -30.23 -27.32 16.73
C ARG A 273 -31.05 -28.44 17.37
N LYS A 274 -31.06 -29.65 16.77
CA LYS A 274 -31.75 -30.81 17.35
C LYS A 274 -31.21 -31.18 18.73
N LYS A 275 -29.89 -31.17 18.90
CA LYS A 275 -29.26 -31.45 20.20
C LYS A 275 -29.68 -30.42 21.26
N ASP A 276 -29.78 -29.16 20.88
CA ASP A 276 -30.19 -28.09 21.80
C ASP A 276 -31.69 -28.23 22.15
N GLU A 277 -32.56 -28.52 21.17
CA GLU A 277 -33.97 -28.86 21.38
C GLU A 277 -34.14 -30.07 22.34
N ASP A 278 -33.32 -31.10 22.19
CA ASP A 278 -33.33 -32.30 23.04
C ASP A 278 -32.88 -32.01 24.49
N THR A 279 -32.09 -30.95 24.73
CA THR A 279 -31.61 -30.58 26.07
C THR A 279 -32.59 -29.76 26.91
N MET A 280 -33.78 -29.43 26.36
CA MET A 280 -34.81 -28.59 27.02
C MET A 280 -34.33 -27.23 27.54
N LEU A 281 -33.19 -26.74 27.05
CA LEU A 281 -32.77 -25.36 27.29
C LEU A 281 -33.68 -24.43 26.47
N ASN A 282 -34.15 -23.33 27.08
CA ASN A 282 -34.95 -22.32 26.38
C ASN A 282 -34.13 -21.74 25.21
N PHE A 283 -34.40 -22.23 24.00
CA PHE A 283 -33.67 -21.85 22.80
C PHE A 283 -34.49 -20.83 22.00
N ASN A 284 -34.03 -19.58 21.96
CA ASN A 284 -34.62 -18.52 21.15
C ASN A 284 -33.80 -18.34 19.85
N GLU A 285 -34.17 -19.07 18.80
CA GLU A 285 -33.50 -18.99 17.48
C GLU A 285 -34.06 -17.81 16.68
N ASN A 286 -33.23 -16.81 16.42
CA ASN A 286 -33.56 -15.69 15.54
C ASN A 286 -33.05 -15.92 14.10
N SER A 287 -32.06 -16.81 13.94
CA SER A 287 -31.40 -17.09 12.67
C SER A 287 -30.91 -18.53 12.57
N PRO A 288 -30.92 -19.13 11.35
CA PRO A 288 -30.41 -20.50 11.10
C PRO A 288 -28.94 -20.74 11.47
N ILE A 289 -28.19 -19.67 11.77
CA ILE A 289 -26.78 -19.74 12.16
C ILE A 289 -26.55 -19.44 13.64
N ASP A 290 -27.60 -19.34 14.47
CA ASP A 290 -27.46 -19.03 15.90
C ASP A 290 -26.80 -20.15 16.72
N THR A 291 -26.64 -21.35 16.16
CA THR A 291 -25.96 -22.47 16.83
C THR A 291 -24.52 -22.70 16.35
N VAL A 292 -24.04 -21.86 15.43
CA VAL A 292 -22.72 -22.05 14.81
C VAL A 292 -21.62 -21.42 15.68
N SER A 293 -20.45 -22.06 15.69
CA SER A 293 -19.28 -21.57 16.45
C SER A 293 -18.51 -20.50 15.66
N LEU A 294 -17.65 -19.73 16.33
CA LEU A 294 -16.69 -18.81 15.70
C LEU A 294 -15.99 -19.38 14.45
N GLY A 295 -15.40 -20.58 14.55
CA GLY A 295 -14.75 -21.21 13.38
C GLY A 295 -15.72 -21.50 12.22
N SER A 296 -17.00 -21.77 12.52
CA SER A 296 -18.02 -21.92 11.49
C SER A 296 -18.41 -20.56 10.89
N LEU A 297 -18.47 -19.48 11.68
CA LEU A 297 -18.68 -18.12 11.19
C LEU A 297 -17.54 -17.68 10.26
N ALA A 298 -16.28 -17.93 10.65
CA ALA A 298 -15.11 -17.67 9.80
C ALA A 298 -15.20 -18.45 8.47
N HIS A 299 -15.58 -19.73 8.54
CA HIS A 299 -15.78 -20.56 7.35
C HIS A 299 -16.89 -20.04 6.42
N ILE A 300 -18.02 -19.60 7.00
CA ILE A 300 -19.13 -18.97 6.24
C ILE A 300 -18.62 -17.74 5.48
N LEU A 301 -17.90 -16.86 6.17
CA LEU A 301 -17.34 -15.65 5.57
C LEU A 301 -16.27 -15.98 4.51
N LYS A 302 -15.43 -16.98 4.76
CA LYS A 302 -14.40 -17.42 3.80
C LYS A 302 -15.00 -17.94 2.50
N ILE A 303 -16.00 -18.82 2.58
CA ILE A 303 -16.68 -19.38 1.40
C ILE A 303 -17.46 -18.29 0.67
N SER A 304 -18.11 -17.38 1.40
CA SER A 304 -18.94 -16.37 0.79
C SER A 304 -18.17 -15.34 -0.03
N ARG A 305 -16.86 -15.19 0.19
CA ARG A 305 -15.98 -14.37 -0.67
C ARG A 305 -15.89 -14.92 -2.10
N GLY A 306 -16.02 -16.23 -2.30
CA GLY A 306 -15.93 -16.86 -3.61
C GLY A 306 -14.56 -16.75 -4.29
N ILE A 307 -13.52 -16.26 -3.59
CA ILE A 307 -12.17 -16.07 -4.13
C ILE A 307 -11.32 -17.33 -3.89
N LYS A 308 -10.58 -17.77 -4.91
CA LYS A 308 -9.58 -18.82 -4.79
C LYS A 308 -8.41 -18.57 -5.76
N ARG A 309 -7.23 -19.10 -5.41
CA ARG A 309 -6.08 -19.11 -6.32
C ARG A 309 -6.31 -20.10 -7.45
N SER A 310 -6.11 -19.66 -8.69
CA SER A 310 -6.23 -20.52 -9.86
C SER A 310 -5.11 -21.56 -9.89
N LYS A 311 -5.45 -22.80 -10.22
CA LYS A 311 -4.45 -23.89 -10.36
C LYS A 311 -3.82 -23.96 -11.75
N PHE A 312 -4.46 -23.35 -12.74
CA PHE A 312 -4.10 -23.44 -14.15
C PHE A 312 -4.54 -22.18 -14.88
N ARG A 313 -3.93 -21.93 -16.04
CA ARG A 313 -4.36 -20.89 -16.96
C ARG A 313 -5.70 -21.28 -17.58
N ASP A 314 -6.66 -20.36 -17.58
CA ASP A 314 -7.98 -20.59 -18.20
C ASP A 314 -8.61 -19.23 -18.54
N THR A 315 -9.81 -19.23 -19.10
CA THR A 315 -10.49 -18.03 -19.59
C THR A 315 -11.97 -18.06 -19.25
N CYS A 316 -12.53 -16.90 -18.89
CA CYS A 316 -13.94 -16.81 -18.58
C CYS A 316 -14.78 -17.11 -19.83
N LYS A 317 -15.70 -18.06 -19.73
CA LYS A 317 -16.54 -18.46 -20.87
C LYS A 317 -17.42 -17.33 -21.39
N ILE A 318 -17.79 -16.38 -20.52
CA ILE A 318 -18.68 -15.25 -20.80
C ILE A 318 -17.91 -13.99 -21.23
N CYS A 319 -17.06 -13.42 -20.37
CA CYS A 319 -16.36 -12.17 -20.68
C CYS A 319 -15.03 -12.34 -21.42
N LYS A 320 -14.59 -13.58 -21.68
CA LYS A 320 -13.34 -13.92 -22.39
C LYS A 320 -12.04 -13.40 -21.77
N ARG A 321 -12.08 -12.85 -20.54
CA ARG A 321 -10.85 -12.52 -19.79
C ARG A 321 -10.12 -13.80 -19.37
N SER A 322 -8.85 -13.89 -19.70
CA SER A 322 -7.94 -14.94 -19.26
C SER A 322 -7.40 -14.66 -17.86
N TRP A 323 -6.94 -15.71 -17.20
CA TRP A 323 -6.17 -15.61 -15.96
C TRP A 323 -5.04 -16.63 -15.96
N GLU A 324 -3.99 -16.31 -15.23
CA GLU A 324 -2.80 -17.14 -15.11
C GLU A 324 -2.86 -18.09 -13.91
N ARG A 325 -1.87 -18.98 -13.84
CA ARG A 325 -1.71 -19.86 -12.68
C ARG A 325 -1.39 -19.02 -11.43
N ASN A 326 -1.98 -19.38 -10.30
CA ASN A 326 -1.86 -18.69 -9.01
C ASN A 326 -2.47 -17.29 -8.98
N GLU A 327 -3.21 -16.86 -10.00
CA GLU A 327 -3.98 -15.61 -9.94
C GLU A 327 -5.22 -15.79 -9.06
N ASP A 328 -5.64 -14.74 -8.35
CA ASP A 328 -6.88 -14.76 -7.58
C ASP A 328 -8.10 -14.66 -8.51
N ILE A 329 -8.97 -15.66 -8.46
CA ILE A 329 -10.17 -15.72 -9.29
C ILE A 329 -11.41 -15.91 -8.42
N PHE A 330 -12.53 -15.32 -8.84
CA PHE A 330 -13.84 -15.70 -8.32
C PHE A 330 -14.25 -17.01 -8.94
N SER A 331 -14.53 -18.01 -8.11
CA SER A 331 -14.89 -19.31 -8.64
C SER A 331 -15.72 -20.16 -7.70
N GLU A 332 -16.61 -20.91 -8.32
CA GLU A 332 -17.60 -21.75 -7.69
C GLU A 332 -17.76 -23.03 -8.50
N ASN A 333 -17.91 -24.16 -7.83
CA ASN A 333 -18.09 -25.47 -8.48
C ASN A 333 -19.49 -26.06 -8.27
N ILE A 334 -20.25 -25.57 -7.29
CA ILE A 334 -21.58 -26.07 -6.91
C ILE A 334 -22.48 -24.85 -6.72
N PRO A 335 -23.65 -24.78 -7.38
CA PRO A 335 -24.27 -25.83 -8.19
C PRO A 335 -23.74 -25.92 -9.63
N LYS A 336 -23.00 -24.91 -10.11
CA LYS A 336 -22.43 -24.87 -11.47
C LYS A 336 -20.97 -24.41 -11.41
N LYS A 337 -20.14 -24.89 -12.34
CA LYS A 337 -18.75 -24.46 -12.49
C LYS A 337 -18.69 -23.08 -13.14
N ILE A 338 -18.45 -22.05 -12.33
CA ILE A 338 -18.32 -20.65 -12.75
C ILE A 338 -16.96 -20.16 -12.28
N SER A 339 -16.21 -19.50 -13.16
CA SER A 339 -14.93 -18.87 -12.84
C SER A 339 -14.74 -17.58 -13.62
N CYS A 340 -14.27 -16.53 -12.96
CA CYS A 340 -13.89 -15.26 -13.59
C CYS A 340 -12.95 -14.46 -12.69
N VAL A 341 -12.00 -13.72 -13.28
CA VAL A 341 -11.26 -12.66 -12.57
C VAL A 341 -12.14 -11.46 -12.25
N ASP A 342 -13.16 -11.21 -13.07
CA ASP A 342 -14.07 -10.09 -12.89
C ASP A 342 -15.23 -10.48 -11.98
N LYS A 343 -15.30 -9.83 -10.82
CA LYS A 343 -16.34 -10.03 -9.81
C LYS A 343 -17.74 -9.79 -10.36
N THR A 344 -17.92 -8.76 -11.19
CA THR A 344 -19.23 -8.39 -11.76
C THR A 344 -19.69 -9.44 -12.75
N CYS A 345 -18.79 -9.95 -13.59
CA CYS A 345 -19.06 -11.04 -14.50
C CYS A 345 -19.36 -12.34 -13.74
N PHE A 346 -18.63 -12.62 -12.66
CA PHE A 346 -18.92 -13.76 -11.78
C PHE A 346 -20.32 -13.66 -11.18
N ALA A 347 -20.70 -12.51 -10.63
CA ALA A 347 -22.03 -12.27 -10.07
C ALA A 347 -23.14 -12.40 -11.13
N LYS A 348 -22.94 -11.84 -12.33
CA LYS A 348 -23.88 -11.96 -13.47
C LYS A 348 -24.10 -13.41 -13.92
N GLN A 349 -23.10 -14.28 -13.74
CA GLN A 349 -23.21 -15.71 -14.02
C GLN A 349 -23.98 -16.49 -12.93
N GLY A 350 -24.47 -15.80 -11.90
CA GLY A 350 -25.09 -16.41 -10.73
C GLY A 350 -24.07 -16.83 -9.65
N GLY A 351 -22.82 -16.39 -9.77
CA GLY A 351 -21.80 -16.60 -8.76
C GLY A 351 -22.15 -15.83 -7.49
N PHE A 352 -22.15 -16.51 -6.35
CA PHE A 352 -22.47 -15.87 -5.08
C PHE A 352 -21.21 -15.39 -4.37
N VAL A 353 -21.15 -14.07 -4.13
CA VAL A 353 -20.02 -13.33 -3.57
C VAL A 353 -20.52 -12.31 -2.53
N LYS A 354 -19.87 -12.26 -1.39
CA LYS A 354 -20.03 -11.24 -0.34
C LYS A 354 -18.71 -10.53 -0.13
N ASN A 355 -18.79 -9.22 0.11
CA ASN A 355 -17.62 -8.38 0.38
C ASN A 355 -17.21 -8.54 1.84
N THR A 356 -16.25 -9.41 2.09
CA THR A 356 -15.60 -9.54 3.39
C THR A 356 -14.08 -9.53 3.19
N PRO A 357 -13.34 -8.64 3.87
CA PRO A 357 -11.87 -8.65 3.83
C PRO A 357 -11.30 -9.98 4.33
N ILE A 358 -10.21 -10.48 3.74
CA ILE A 358 -9.59 -11.74 4.20
C ILE A 358 -9.00 -11.59 5.61
N ASP A 359 -8.43 -10.43 5.91
CA ASP A 359 -7.83 -10.16 7.22
C ASP A 359 -8.88 -10.21 8.33
N PHE A 360 -10.11 -9.77 8.05
CA PHE A 360 -11.23 -9.92 8.97
C PHE A 360 -11.49 -11.41 9.30
N VAL A 361 -11.48 -12.29 8.29
CA VAL A 361 -11.65 -13.74 8.50
C VAL A 361 -10.49 -14.32 9.30
N HIS A 362 -9.25 -13.97 8.97
CA HIS A 362 -8.07 -14.45 9.70
C HIS A 362 -8.07 -14.01 11.18
N ARG A 363 -8.52 -12.79 11.45
CA ARG A 363 -8.68 -12.29 12.83
C ARG A 363 -9.71 -13.12 13.61
N ILE A 364 -10.83 -13.53 13.00
CA ILE A 364 -11.80 -14.43 13.64
C ILE A 364 -11.18 -15.80 13.94
N ASP A 365 -10.40 -16.35 13.00
CA ASP A 365 -9.69 -17.62 13.20
C ASP A 365 -8.71 -17.53 14.38
N ASN A 366 -8.01 -16.41 14.55
CA ASN A 366 -7.11 -16.17 15.69
C ASN A 366 -7.88 -16.13 17.01
N ILE A 367 -9.02 -15.43 17.08
CA ILE A 367 -9.89 -15.43 18.27
C ILE A 367 -10.34 -16.87 18.59
N SER A 368 -10.73 -17.65 17.58
CA SER A 368 -11.15 -19.03 17.77
C SER A 368 -10.02 -19.91 18.33
N LYS A 369 -8.76 -19.68 17.96
CA LYS A 369 -7.61 -20.37 18.54
C LYS A 369 -7.44 -20.00 20.01
N THR A 370 -7.46 -18.71 20.35
CA THR A 370 -7.33 -18.25 21.74
C THR A 370 -8.45 -18.80 22.63
N ARG A 371 -9.68 -18.92 22.14
CA ARG A 371 -10.78 -19.57 22.88
C ARG A 371 -10.45 -21.02 23.25
N ASN A 372 -9.78 -21.75 22.37
CA ASN A 372 -9.33 -23.11 22.66
C ASN A 372 -8.21 -23.11 23.71
N ILE A 373 -7.26 -22.16 23.61
CA ILE A 373 -6.18 -21.96 24.60
C ILE A 373 -6.76 -21.66 25.99
N LEU A 374 -7.78 -20.80 26.07
CA LEU A 374 -8.48 -20.47 27.33
C LEU A 374 -9.14 -21.68 28.00
N SER A 375 -9.44 -22.74 27.24
CA SER A 375 -9.96 -24.00 27.78
C SER A 375 -8.86 -24.90 28.35
N HIS A 376 -7.60 -24.65 27.97
CA HIS A 376 -6.43 -25.43 28.35
C HIS A 376 -5.24 -24.54 28.78
N PRO A 377 -5.41 -23.60 29.74
CA PRO A 377 -4.40 -22.57 30.03
C PRO A 377 -3.11 -23.15 30.66
N ARG A 378 -3.15 -24.38 31.19
CA ARG A 378 -2.00 -25.05 31.83
C ARG A 378 -0.97 -25.57 30.82
N ASP A 379 -1.34 -25.66 29.55
CA ASP A 379 -0.49 -26.22 28.50
C ASP A 379 0.45 -25.16 27.89
N TYR A 380 0.39 -23.92 28.38
CA TYR A 380 1.09 -22.76 27.82
C TYR A 380 1.95 -22.06 28.88
N ASP A 381 3.09 -21.54 28.42
CA ASP A 381 3.93 -20.65 29.22
C ASP A 381 3.15 -19.40 29.65
N GLN A 382 3.32 -18.95 30.89
CA GLN A 382 2.49 -17.88 31.48
C GLN A 382 2.73 -16.51 30.85
N GLU A 383 3.97 -16.20 30.44
CA GLU A 383 4.26 -14.92 29.79
C GLU A 383 3.78 -14.93 28.33
N MET A 384 4.00 -16.04 27.62
CA MET A 384 3.43 -16.23 26.28
C MET A 384 1.90 -16.18 26.31
N PHE A 385 1.27 -16.76 27.33
CA PHE A 385 -0.18 -16.73 27.50
C PHE A 385 -0.69 -15.29 27.68
N LYS A 386 -0.04 -14.46 28.51
CA LYS A 386 -0.38 -13.04 28.66
C LYS A 386 -0.29 -12.28 27.33
N ILE A 387 0.76 -12.51 26.54
CA ILE A 387 0.93 -11.89 25.21
C ILE A 387 -0.25 -12.28 24.31
N ILE A 388 -0.58 -13.58 24.24
CA ILE A 388 -1.71 -14.08 23.44
C ILE A 388 -3.04 -13.44 23.87
N LEU A 389 -3.28 -13.27 25.18
CA LEU A 389 -4.48 -12.60 25.67
C LEU A 389 -4.55 -11.15 25.18
N ARG A 390 -3.44 -10.42 25.27
CA ARG A 390 -3.35 -9.01 24.83
C ARG A 390 -3.61 -8.86 23.33
N GLU A 391 -2.91 -9.64 22.51
CA GLU A 391 -3.09 -9.63 21.04
C GLU A 391 -4.51 -10.01 20.63
N THR A 392 -5.12 -10.97 21.33
CA THR A 392 -6.50 -11.39 21.06
C THR A 392 -7.49 -10.31 21.46
N TYR A 393 -7.26 -9.62 22.58
CA TYR A 393 -8.10 -8.51 23.03
C TYR A 393 -8.10 -7.36 22.02
N GLU A 394 -6.91 -6.99 21.55
CA GLU A 394 -6.73 -6.00 20.47
C GLU A 394 -7.47 -6.45 19.20
N THR A 395 -7.30 -7.72 18.81
CA THR A 395 -7.98 -8.30 17.65
C THR A 395 -9.51 -8.23 17.79
N CYS A 396 -10.05 -8.49 18.98
CA CYS A 396 -11.47 -8.32 19.28
C CYS A 396 -11.92 -6.86 19.11
N ASN A 397 -11.14 -5.90 19.60
CA ASN A 397 -11.45 -4.47 19.44
C ASN A 397 -11.48 -4.06 17.96
N ILE A 398 -10.47 -4.43 17.18
CA ILE A 398 -10.40 -4.15 15.74
C ILE A 398 -11.61 -4.72 15.00
N ILE A 399 -11.98 -5.98 15.29
CA ILE A 399 -13.15 -6.61 14.67
C ILE A 399 -14.43 -5.86 15.03
N ASN A 400 -14.62 -5.49 16.30
CA ASN A 400 -15.83 -4.79 16.74
C ASN A 400 -15.94 -3.40 16.10
N TYR A 401 -14.84 -2.63 16.08
CA TYR A 401 -14.79 -1.33 15.40
C TYR A 401 -15.19 -1.44 13.93
N TRP A 402 -14.60 -2.40 13.20
CA TRP A 402 -14.92 -2.62 11.80
C TRP A 402 -16.41 -2.95 11.57
N MET A 403 -17.01 -3.74 12.46
CA MET A 403 -18.44 -4.05 12.40
C MET A 403 -19.31 -2.84 12.72
N GLU A 404 -18.94 -2.01 13.69
CA GLU A 404 -19.66 -0.77 13.99
C GLU A 404 -19.68 0.16 12.78
N GLU A 405 -18.55 0.33 12.10
CA GLU A 405 -18.46 1.10 10.86
C GLU A 405 -19.33 0.51 9.74
N PHE A 406 -19.37 -0.82 9.60
CA PHE A 406 -20.29 -1.49 8.67
C PHE A 406 -21.75 -1.15 8.96
N PHE A 407 -22.17 -1.18 10.23
CA PHE A 407 -23.55 -0.87 10.61
C PHE A 407 -23.91 0.61 10.44
N LYS A 408 -23.00 1.53 10.77
CA LYS A 408 -23.20 2.98 10.57
C LYS A 408 -23.39 3.33 9.09
N ASN A 409 -22.52 2.80 8.23
CA ASN A 409 -22.59 3.06 6.79
C ASN A 409 -23.90 2.55 6.16
N LYS A 410 -24.49 1.48 6.71
CA LYS A 410 -25.78 0.97 6.26
C LYS A 410 -26.98 1.82 6.69
N GLN A 411 -26.94 2.44 7.88
CA GLN A 411 -27.99 3.36 8.34
C GLN A 411 -28.00 4.69 7.57
N SER A 412 -26.92 4.99 6.85
CA SER A 412 -26.73 6.21 6.08
C SER A 412 -27.21 6.11 4.61
N ILE A 413 -27.77 4.96 4.22
CA ILE A 413 -28.33 4.63 2.90
C ILE A 413 -29.80 4.28 3.09
#